data_AF-A0A3B9HZI2-F1
#
_entry.id   AF-A0A3B9HZI2-F1
#
_cell.length_a   1.000
_cell.length_b   1.000
_cell.length_c   1.000
_cell.angle_alpha   90.00
_cell.angle_beta   90.00
_cell.angle_gamma   90.00
#
_symmetry.space_group_name_H-M   'P 1'
#
loop_
_entity.id
_entity.type
_entity.pdbx_description
1 polymer ?
#
loop_
_entity_poly.entity_id
_entity_poly.type
_entity_poly.pdbx_seq_one_letter_code
_entity_poly.pdbx_strand_id
1 'polypeptide(L)'
;TVIIGNSVRISKVVISHNGIKIAIDDQNKNQNANNAAAQRNQIQGSMVAVQGETTVDDLVAALNAIGATPKDLIAIFQAVNAAGALHGELKIM
;
A
#
# COMPACT_ATOMS: atom_id res chain seq x y z
N THR A 1 -0.82 16.03 12.11
CA THR A 1 -0.93 14.59 12.43
C THR A 1 -1.89 13.93 11.46
N VAL A 2 -1.63 12.67 11.08
CA VAL A 2 -2.60 11.88 10.28
C VAL A 2 -3.28 10.89 11.21
N ILE A 3 -4.60 10.81 11.12
CA ILE A 3 -5.38 9.83 11.87
C ILE A 3 -6.18 9.03 10.84
N ILE A 4 -6.02 7.72 10.86
CA ILE A 4 -6.82 6.78 10.08
C ILE A 4 -7.56 5.86 11.06
N GLY A 5 -8.81 5.53 10.73
CA GLY A 5 -9.61 4.60 11.51
C GLY A 5 -9.06 3.16 11.45
N ASN A 6 -9.31 2.39 12.50
CA ASN A 6 -9.01 0.96 12.53
C ASN A 6 -9.83 0.24 11.45
N SER A 7 -9.23 -0.72 10.72
CA SER A 7 -9.89 -1.52 9.67
C SER A 7 -10.27 -0.79 8.38
N VAL A 8 -9.63 0.33 8.04
CA VAL A 8 -9.79 0.98 6.73
C VAL A 8 -9.13 0.15 5.64
N ARG A 9 -9.88 -0.17 4.58
CA ARG A 9 -9.41 -0.95 3.43
C ARG A 9 -8.93 -0.05 2.31
N ILE A 10 -7.98 -0.56 1.54
CA ILE A 10 -7.46 0.09 0.33
C ILE A 10 -7.70 -0.83 -0.87
N SER A 11 -8.41 -0.33 -1.87
CA SER A 11 -8.57 -0.98 -3.18
C SER A 11 -7.33 -0.85 -4.04
N LYS A 12 -7.30 -1.61 -5.14
CA LYS A 12 -6.20 -1.60 -6.09
C LYS A 12 -5.84 -0.16 -6.52
N VAL A 13 -4.56 0.18 -6.38
CA VAL A 13 -4.04 1.48 -6.77
C VAL A 13 -2.54 1.39 -6.98
N VAL A 14 -2.05 2.12 -7.97
CA VAL A 14 -0.61 2.27 -8.21
C VAL A 14 -0.24 3.74 -8.00
N ILE A 15 0.74 3.98 -7.13
CA ILE A 15 1.18 5.31 -6.74
C ILE A 15 2.68 5.39 -6.93
N SER A 16 3.16 6.51 -7.46
CA SER A 16 4.57 6.83 -7.55
C SER A 16 4.81 8.17 -6.87
N HIS A 17 5.47 8.15 -5.71
CA HIS A 17 5.70 9.34 -4.89
C HIS A 17 7.16 9.38 -4.40
N ASN A 18 7.89 10.45 -4.74
CA ASN A 18 9.26 10.71 -4.26
C ASN A 18 10.23 9.52 -4.43
N GLY A 19 10.11 8.81 -5.57
CA GLY A 19 10.90 7.61 -5.87
C GLY A 19 10.31 6.31 -5.34
N ILE A 20 9.31 6.35 -4.44
CA ILE A 20 8.57 5.21 -3.89
C ILE A 20 7.45 4.81 -4.85
N LYS A 21 7.47 3.57 -5.35
CA LYS A 21 6.35 2.99 -6.11
C LYS A 21 5.59 2.02 -5.22
N ILE A 22 4.28 2.18 -5.17
CA ILE A 22 3.37 1.36 -4.39
C ILE A 22 2.41 0.77 -5.40
N ALA A 23 2.27 -0.56 -5.41
CA ALA A 23 1.30 -1.24 -6.25
C ALA A 23 0.47 -2.16 -5.35
N ILE A 24 -0.79 -1.79 -5.16
CA ILE A 24 -1.78 -2.59 -4.47
C ILE A 24 -2.59 -3.26 -5.57
N ASP A 25 -2.55 -4.59 -5.63
CA ASP A 25 -3.25 -5.37 -6.64
C ASP A 25 -4.06 -6.48 -5.97
N ASP A 26 -5.25 -6.73 -6.53
CA ASP A 26 -6.14 -7.80 -6.08
C ASP A 26 -5.75 -9.06 -6.84
N GLN A 27 -4.64 -9.67 -6.44
CA GLN A 27 -4.20 -10.94 -7.00
C GLN A 27 -5.09 -12.07 -6.44
N ASN A 28 -6.29 -12.18 -7.00
CA ASN A 28 -7.07 -13.40 -6.94
C ASN A 28 -6.28 -14.50 -7.67
N LYS A 29 -5.92 -15.56 -6.94
CA LYS A 29 -5.19 -16.72 -7.43
C LYS A 29 -5.77 -17.21 -8.77
N ASN A 30 -5.10 -16.90 -9.88
CA ASN A 30 -5.15 -17.78 -11.04
C ASN A 30 -3.93 -18.70 -10.98
N GLN A 31 -4.15 -19.87 -10.38
CA GLN A 31 -3.19 -20.95 -10.29
C GLN A 31 -2.83 -21.45 -11.69
N ASN A 32 -1.67 -21.11 -12.25
CA ASN A 32 -0.89 -22.06 -13.05
C ASN A 32 0.52 -21.57 -13.34
N ALA A 33 1.47 -21.87 -12.46
CA ALA A 33 2.86 -22.12 -12.85
C ALA A 33 3.55 -22.84 -11.70
N ASN A 34 3.64 -24.16 -11.84
CA ASN A 34 4.59 -25.00 -11.14
C ASN A 34 5.94 -24.30 -11.04
N ASN A 35 6.30 -23.74 -9.89
CA ASN A 35 7.69 -23.57 -9.48
C ASN A 35 7.72 -23.37 -7.97
N ALA A 36 8.19 -24.42 -7.30
CA ALA A 36 8.56 -24.41 -5.91
C ALA A 36 9.68 -23.40 -5.65
N ALA A 37 9.35 -22.22 -5.15
CA ALA A 37 10.26 -21.39 -4.36
C ALA A 37 9.51 -20.18 -3.79
N ALA A 38 9.35 -20.17 -2.46
CA ALA A 38 9.29 -18.97 -1.62
C ALA A 38 8.33 -17.86 -2.08
N GLN A 39 7.18 -17.67 -1.43
CA GLN A 39 7.14 -16.77 -0.25
C GLN A 39 8.27 -15.73 -0.28
N ARG A 40 8.23 -14.81 -1.24
CA ARG A 40 9.04 -13.61 -1.21
C ARG A 40 8.11 -12.43 -1.27
N ASN A 41 7.92 -11.85 -0.10
CA ASN A 41 7.75 -10.42 0.09
C ASN A 41 8.99 -9.74 -0.54
N GLN A 42 9.06 -9.71 -1.87
CA GLN A 42 10.27 -9.35 -2.61
C GLN A 42 10.31 -7.84 -2.71
N ILE A 43 10.87 -7.21 -1.67
CA ILE A 43 11.28 -5.81 -1.71
C ILE A 43 12.49 -5.75 -2.65
N GLN A 44 12.25 -5.43 -3.92
CA GLN A 44 13.32 -5.24 -4.89
C GLN A 44 13.13 -3.87 -5.53
N GLY A 45 13.86 -2.89 -5.03
CA GLY A 45 13.94 -1.55 -5.61
C GLY A 45 12.61 -0.80 -5.69
N SER A 46 12.24 -0.14 -4.60
CA SER A 46 11.14 0.83 -4.53
C SER A 46 9.78 0.37 -5.03
N MET A 47 9.48 -0.92 -4.96
CA MET A 47 8.14 -1.45 -5.23
C MET A 47 7.69 -2.28 -4.04
N VAL A 48 6.65 -1.82 -3.36
CA VAL A 48 5.94 -2.59 -2.33
C VAL A 48 4.71 -3.19 -3.01
N ALA A 49 4.73 -4.51 -3.21
CA ALA A 49 3.58 -5.30 -3.64
C ALA A 49 2.92 -5.92 -2.39
N VAL A 50 1.69 -5.53 -2.10
CA VAL A 50 0.91 -6.07 -0.96
C VAL A 50 -0.24 -6.92 -1.51
N GLN A 51 -0.41 -8.13 -0.97
CA GLN A 51 -1.38 -9.13 -1.47
C GLN A 51 -2.76 -8.91 -0.84
N GLY A 52 -3.81 -8.81 -1.67
CA GLY A 52 -5.23 -8.77 -1.25
C GLY A 52 -5.77 -7.37 -0.92
N GLU A 53 -7.03 -7.29 -0.44
CA GLU A 53 -7.59 -6.07 0.17
C GLU A 53 -6.73 -5.66 1.37
N THR A 54 -5.75 -4.79 1.11
CA THR A 54 -4.76 -4.32 2.08
C THR A 54 -5.38 -3.35 3.06
N THR A 55 -4.99 -3.44 4.33
CA THR A 55 -5.39 -2.45 5.33
C THR A 55 -4.45 -1.25 5.30
N VAL A 56 -4.93 -0.10 5.75
CA VAL A 56 -4.06 1.06 5.93
C VAL A 56 -2.92 0.75 6.91
N ASP A 57 -3.15 -0.06 7.94
CA ASP A 57 -2.13 -0.44 8.92
C ASP A 57 -0.94 -1.18 8.28
N ASP A 58 -1.24 -2.13 7.37
CA ASP A 58 -0.20 -2.86 6.63
C ASP A 58 0.61 -1.92 5.71
N LEU A 59 -0.08 -0.97 5.05
CA LEU A 59 0.58 0.02 4.21
C LEU A 59 1.46 0.97 5.04
N VAL A 60 0.96 1.46 6.18
CA VAL A 60 1.75 2.30 7.10
C VAL A 60 2.99 1.54 7.58
N ALA A 61 2.85 0.27 7.97
CA ALA A 61 3.96 -0.55 8.41
C ALA A 61 5.03 -0.73 7.30
N ALA A 62 4.59 -1.02 6.07
CA ALA A 62 5.49 -1.16 4.93
C ALA A 62 6.21 0.15 4.58
N LEU A 63 5.48 1.28 4.60
CA LEU A 63 6.04 2.61 4.32
C LEU A 63 7.00 3.08 5.42
N ASN A 64 6.70 2.80 6.69
CA ASN A 64 7.61 3.07 7.79
C ASN A 64 8.89 2.25 7.69
N ALA A 65 8.79 0.97 7.28
CA ALA A 65 9.95 0.08 7.12
C ALA A 65 10.93 0.54 6.02
N ILE A 66 10.43 1.21 4.97
CA ILE A 66 11.28 1.80 3.91
C ILE A 66 11.76 3.22 4.23
N GLY A 67 11.41 3.76 5.41
CA GLY A 67 11.82 5.10 5.84
C GLY A 67 11.03 6.25 5.22
N ALA A 68 9.77 6.01 4.81
CA ALA A 68 8.91 7.09 4.34
C ALA A 68 8.72 8.14 5.44
N THR A 69 8.87 9.43 5.09
CA THR A 69 8.67 10.50 6.07
C THR A 69 7.17 10.69 6.36
N PRO A 70 6.79 11.27 7.51
CA PRO A 70 5.39 11.62 7.77
C PRO A 70 4.75 12.47 6.67
N LYS A 71 5.55 13.33 6.01
CA LYS A 71 5.10 14.14 4.87
C LYS A 71 4.79 13.26 3.64
N ASP A 72 5.59 12.23 3.41
CA ASP A 72 5.34 11.27 2.33
C ASP A 72 4.10 10.43 2.61
N LEU A 73 3.91 9.98 3.86
CA LEU A 73 2.70 9.27 4.26
C LEU A 73 1.45 10.11 3.97
N ILE A 74 1.44 11.38 4.35
CA ILE A 74 0.33 12.31 4.07
C ILE A 74 0.05 12.37 2.56
N ALA A 75 1.08 12.59 1.75
CA ALA A 75 0.95 12.73 0.31
C ALA A 75 0.42 11.44 -0.34
N ILE A 76 0.92 10.29 0.10
CA ILE A 76 0.47 8.98 -0.37
C ILE A 76 -1.00 8.76 0.02
N PHE A 77 -1.39 8.98 1.27
CA PHE A 77 -2.79 8.79 1.68
C PHE A 77 -3.75 9.77 0.99
N GLN A 78 -3.34 11.01 0.76
CA GLN A 78 -4.11 11.95 -0.06
C GLN A 78 -4.27 11.45 -1.49
N ALA A 79 -3.22 10.89 -2.10
CA ALA A 79 -3.28 10.31 -3.43
C ALA A 79 -4.19 9.07 -3.48
N VAL A 80 -4.09 8.16 -2.49
CA VAL A 80 -5.00 7.00 -2.36
C VAL A 80 -6.45 7.45 -2.24
N ASN A 81 -6.73 8.46 -1.40
CA ASN A 81 -8.06 9.01 -1.20
C ASN A 81 -8.60 9.70 -2.46
N ALA A 82 -7.78 10.51 -3.13
CA ALA A 82 -8.14 11.18 -4.38
C ALA A 82 -8.38 10.20 -5.54
N ALA A 83 -7.69 9.05 -5.52
CA ALA A 83 -7.93 7.95 -6.46
C ALA A 83 -9.21 7.15 -6.16
N GLY A 84 -9.92 7.45 -5.06
CA GLY A 84 -11.12 6.70 -4.63
C GLY A 84 -10.81 5.29 -4.16
N ALA A 85 -9.54 4.98 -3.87
CA ALA A 85 -9.10 3.67 -3.43
C ALA A 85 -9.20 3.49 -1.92
N LEU A 86 -9.39 4.57 -1.15
CA LEU A 86 -9.53 4.53 0.30
C LEU A 86 -10.98 4.28 0.73
N HIS A 87 -11.25 3.16 1.38
CA HIS A 87 -12.57 2.83 1.94
C HIS A 87 -12.69 3.33 3.38
N GLY A 88 -12.67 4.66 3.53
CA GLY A 88 -12.74 5.32 4.82
C GLY A 88 -12.58 6.83 4.70
N GLU A 89 -12.59 7.52 5.83
CA GLU A 89 -12.36 8.97 5.88
C GLU A 89 -10.89 9.25 6.23
N LEU A 90 -10.21 10.00 5.37
CA LEU A 90 -8.89 10.56 5.67
C LEU A 90 -9.07 11.91 6.37
N LYS A 91 -8.70 11.99 7.66
CA LYS A 91 -8.71 13.25 8.42
C LYS A 91 -7.29 13.73 8.70
N ILE A 92 -7.05 15.00 8.37
CA ILE A 92 -5.75 15.67 8.55
C ILE A 92 -5.98 16.86 9.49
N MET A 93 -5.20 16.92 10.58
CA MET A 93 -5.24 17.98 11.60
C MET A 93 -3.85 18.52 11.89
#